data_AF-A0A9X1PTF3-F1
#
_entry.id   AF-A0A9X1PTF3-F1
#
_cell.length_a   1.000
_cell.length_b   1.000
_cell.length_c   1.000
_cell.angle_alpha   90.00
_cell.angle_beta   90.00
_cell.angle_gamma   90.00
#
_symmetry.space_group_name_H-M   'P 1'
#
loop_
_entity.id
_entity.type
_entity.pdbx_description
1 polymer ?
#
loop_
_entity_poly.entity_id
_entity_poly.type
_entity_poly.pdbx_seq_one_letter_code
_entity_poly.pdbx_strand_id
1 'polypeptide(L)'
;MQLPEDQLRAGHIPTEIYRQLPHGTDVHKVVIVQEAPRNYTGPIVLTLVIATASVAVLLVITFVAQVVAGAAVAVLSATGGLSYTINRASKKKRELSRAGTRQRSRSPRKHPVRPRSVRSKHRYRK
;
A
#
# COMPACT_ATOMS: atom_id res chain seq x y z
N MET A 1 -32.48 -25.74 -12.19
CA MET A 1 -33.93 -25.95 -11.93
C MET A 1 -34.68 -24.73 -12.44
N GLN A 2 -35.13 -24.75 -13.70
CA GLN A 2 -35.75 -23.62 -14.43
C GLN A 2 -37.26 -23.84 -14.63
N LEU A 3 -37.93 -24.47 -13.65
CA LEU A 3 -39.34 -24.85 -13.76
C LEU A 3 -40.41 -23.72 -13.64
N PRO A 4 -40.15 -22.50 -13.11
CA PRO A 4 -41.25 -21.52 -12.93
C PRO A 4 -41.79 -20.92 -14.23
N GLU A 5 -40.89 -20.58 -15.16
CA GLU A 5 -41.22 -19.82 -16.37
C GLU A 5 -42.02 -20.66 -17.39
N ASP A 6 -41.68 -21.94 -17.50
CA ASP A 6 -42.36 -22.88 -18.40
C ASP A 6 -43.77 -23.25 -17.90
N GLN A 7 -43.98 -23.29 -16.59
CA GLN A 7 -45.30 -23.54 -15.99
C GLN A 7 -46.24 -22.35 -16.15
N LEU A 8 -45.72 -21.11 -16.10
CA LEU A 8 -46.47 -19.89 -16.37
C LEU A 8 -46.83 -19.76 -17.86
N ARG A 9 -45.91 -20.13 -18.77
CA ARG A 9 -46.20 -20.22 -20.22
C ARG A 9 -47.23 -21.30 -20.56
N ALA A 10 -47.32 -22.36 -19.76
CA ALA A 10 -48.33 -23.41 -19.90
C ALA A 10 -49.72 -23.00 -19.37
N GLY A 11 -49.91 -21.74 -18.94
CA GLY A 11 -51.19 -21.26 -18.42
C GLY A 11 -51.53 -21.81 -17.04
N HIS A 12 -50.55 -22.38 -16.33
CA HIS A 12 -50.77 -22.92 -15.00
C HIS A 12 -50.67 -21.77 -13.97
N ILE A 13 -51.82 -21.32 -13.49
CA ILE A 13 -51.89 -20.33 -12.41
C ILE A 13 -51.52 -21.06 -11.10
N PRO A 14 -50.47 -20.64 -10.37
CA PRO A 14 -50.09 -21.27 -9.12
C PRO A 14 -51.25 -21.30 -8.13
N THR A 15 -51.47 -22.43 -7.47
CA THR A 15 -52.52 -22.65 -6.45
C THR A 15 -52.48 -21.63 -5.30
N GLU A 16 -51.30 -21.07 -5.01
CA GLU A 16 -51.11 -20.01 -4.03
C GLU A 16 -51.83 -18.71 -4.41
N ILE A 17 -51.95 -18.38 -5.70
CA ILE A 17 -52.64 -17.17 -6.19
C ILE A 17 -54.15 -17.33 -6.00
N TYR A 18 -54.70 -18.53 -6.23
CA TYR A 18 -56.13 -18.79 -6.00
C TYR A 18 -56.56 -18.55 -4.54
N ARG A 19 -55.67 -18.74 -3.57
CA ARG A 19 -55.93 -18.46 -2.16
C ARG A 19 -55.92 -16.98 -1.80
N GLN A 20 -55.27 -16.15 -2.62
CA GLN A 20 -55.18 -14.71 -2.43
C GLN A 20 -56.27 -13.93 -3.18
N LEU A 21 -57.07 -14.62 -4.02
CA LEU A 21 -58.20 -14.01 -4.72
C LEU A 21 -59.41 -13.84 -3.79
N PRO A 22 -60.02 -12.65 -3.74
CA PRO A 22 -61.27 -12.45 -3.01
C PRO A 22 -62.37 -13.38 -3.53
N HIS A 23 -63.20 -13.91 -2.61
CA HIS A 23 -64.32 -14.77 -2.97
C HIS A 23 -65.27 -14.06 -3.94
N GLY A 24 -65.66 -14.74 -5.02
CA GLY A 24 -66.52 -14.17 -6.09
C GLY A 24 -65.77 -13.50 -7.24
N THR A 25 -64.43 -13.48 -7.22
CA THR A 25 -63.62 -12.98 -8.34
C THR A 25 -63.56 -14.01 -9.46
N ASP A 26 -63.98 -13.62 -10.68
CA ASP A 26 -63.87 -14.46 -11.87
C ASP A 26 -62.41 -14.63 -12.29
N VAL A 27 -61.91 -15.85 -12.16
CA VAL A 27 -60.52 -16.25 -12.47
C VAL A 27 -60.16 -16.04 -13.93
N HIS A 28 -61.15 -15.99 -14.84
CA HIS A 28 -60.95 -15.69 -16.25
C HIS A 28 -60.74 -14.20 -16.53
N LYS A 29 -60.96 -13.34 -15.52
CA LYS A 29 -60.90 -11.88 -15.64
C LYS A 29 -59.82 -11.23 -14.77
N VAL A 30 -58.97 -12.04 -14.12
CA VAL A 30 -57.87 -11.54 -13.27
C VAL A 30 -56.64 -11.26 -14.13
N VAL A 31 -56.13 -10.03 -14.04
CA VAL A 31 -54.83 -9.65 -14.60
C VAL A 31 -53.79 -9.81 -13.50
N ILE A 32 -52.95 -10.84 -13.61
CA ILE A 32 -51.82 -11.05 -12.70
C ILE A 32 -50.67 -10.16 -13.20
N VAL A 33 -50.46 -9.03 -12.51
CA VAL A 33 -49.30 -8.17 -12.77
C VAL A 33 -48.09 -8.77 -12.06
N GLN A 34 -47.22 -9.44 -12.81
CA GLN A 34 -45.92 -9.84 -12.28
C GLN A 34 -45.06 -8.58 -12.10
N GLU A 35 -44.75 -8.22 -10.85
CA GLU A 35 -43.65 -7.28 -10.61
C GLU A 35 -42.37 -7.87 -11.18
N ALA A 36 -41.69 -7.12 -12.04
CA ALA A 36 -40.40 -7.54 -12.58
C ALA A 36 -39.44 -7.86 -11.41
N PRO A 37 -38.71 -8.99 -11.44
CA PRO A 37 -37.80 -9.36 -10.36
C PRO A 37 -36.83 -8.20 -10.09
N ARG A 38 -36.81 -7.69 -8.85
CA ARG A 38 -35.85 -6.64 -8.46
C ARG A 38 -34.44 -7.20 -8.57
N ASN A 39 -33.69 -6.76 -9.58
CA ASN A 39 -32.32 -7.19 -9.80
C ASN A 39 -31.32 -6.23 -9.15
N TYR A 40 -30.71 -6.66 -8.05
CA TYR A 40 -29.69 -5.88 -7.33
C TYR A 40 -28.27 -6.15 -7.81
N THR A 41 -28.06 -7.08 -8.74
CA THR A 41 -26.73 -7.42 -9.25
C THR A 41 -26.07 -6.23 -9.94
N GLY A 42 -26.82 -5.43 -10.71
CA GLY A 42 -26.29 -4.22 -11.35
C GLY A 42 -25.72 -3.20 -10.36
N PRO A 43 -26.53 -2.75 -9.37
CA PRO A 43 -26.05 -1.85 -8.31
C PRO A 43 -24.87 -2.40 -7.51
N ILE A 44 -24.87 -3.69 -7.16
CA ILE A 44 -23.78 -4.32 -6.38
C ILE A 44 -22.47 -4.36 -7.17
N VAL A 45 -22.53 -4.72 -8.46
CA VAL A 45 -21.32 -4.74 -9.30
C VAL A 45 -20.79 -3.31 -9.50
N LEU A 46 -21.69 -2.34 -9.69
CA LEU A 46 -21.30 -0.94 -9.85
C LEU A 46 -20.55 -0.41 -8.61
N THR A 47 -21.05 -0.68 -7.41
CA THR A 47 -20.40 -0.23 -6.17
C THR A 47 -19.04 -0.88 -5.97
N LEU A 48 -18.91 -2.19 -6.27
CA LEU A 48 -17.63 -2.89 -6.24
C LEU A 48 -16.62 -2.28 -7.21
N VAL A 49 -17.03 -2.04 -8.46
CA VAL A 49 -16.16 -1.42 -9.48
C VAL A 49 -15.69 -0.04 -9.05
N ILE A 50 -16.58 0.81 -8.54
CA ILE A 50 -16.24 2.16 -8.07
C ILE A 50 -15.27 2.08 -6.89
N ALA A 51 -15.52 1.19 -5.92
CA ALA A 51 -14.66 1.02 -4.77
C ALA A 51 -13.26 0.56 -5.16
N THR A 52 -13.15 -0.48 -6.01
CA THR A 52 -11.86 -0.98 -6.49
C THR A 52 -11.12 0.06 -7.34
N ALA A 53 -11.83 0.77 -8.22
CA ALA A 53 -11.25 1.84 -9.03
C ALA A 53 -10.71 2.99 -8.16
N SER A 54 -11.46 3.39 -7.13
CA SER A 54 -11.03 4.43 -6.18
C SER A 54 -9.74 4.04 -5.45
N VAL A 55 -9.69 2.80 -4.93
CA VAL A 55 -8.48 2.28 -4.27
C VAL A 55 -7.30 2.24 -5.24
N ALA A 56 -7.51 1.77 -6.47
CA ALA A 56 -6.47 1.72 -7.49
C ALA A 56 -5.91 3.12 -7.80
N VAL A 57 -6.78 4.13 -7.95
CA VAL A 57 -6.36 5.52 -8.18
C VAL A 57 -5.51 6.04 -7.02
N LEU A 58 -5.90 5.78 -5.77
CA LEU A 58 -5.11 6.18 -4.60
C LEU A 58 -3.74 5.50 -4.57
N LEU A 59 -3.67 4.22 -4.95
CA LEU A 59 -2.39 3.51 -5.06
C LEU A 59 -1.49 4.10 -6.16
N VAL A 60 -2.05 4.47 -7.31
CA VAL A 60 -1.25 5.15 -8.36
C VAL A 60 -0.72 6.49 -7.86
N ILE A 61 -1.55 7.30 -7.20
CA ILE A 61 -1.12 8.60 -6.66
C ILE A 61 0.02 8.42 -5.65
N THR A 62 -0.14 7.50 -4.70
CA THR A 62 0.89 7.23 -3.69
C THR A 62 2.18 6.68 -4.32
N PHE A 63 2.07 5.80 -5.32
CA PHE A 63 3.22 5.30 -6.07
C PHE A 63 3.98 6.43 -6.77
N VAL A 64 3.28 7.31 -7.49
CA VAL A 64 3.92 8.47 -8.15
C VAL A 64 4.59 9.38 -7.12
N ALA A 65 3.93 9.66 -5.99
CA ALA A 65 4.50 10.46 -4.92
C ALA A 65 5.78 9.82 -4.35
N GLN A 66 5.80 8.49 -4.16
CA GLN A 66 6.99 7.76 -3.71
C GLN A 66 8.12 7.82 -4.73
N VAL A 67 7.82 7.68 -6.03
CA VAL A 67 8.82 7.80 -7.10
C VAL A 67 9.44 9.19 -7.10
N VAL A 68 8.63 10.24 -7.01
CA VAL A 68 9.13 11.64 -6.96
C VAL A 68 9.94 11.88 -5.69
N ALA A 69 9.45 11.45 -4.52
CA ALA A 69 10.17 11.59 -3.26
C ALA A 69 11.50 10.82 -3.29
N GLY A 70 11.49 9.59 -3.80
CA GLY A 70 12.67 8.75 -3.97
C GLY A 70 13.68 9.38 -4.93
N ALA A 71 13.22 9.94 -6.05
CA ALA A 71 14.08 10.65 -7.00
C ALA A 71 14.71 11.89 -6.36
N ALA A 72 13.94 12.69 -5.62
CA ALA A 72 14.45 13.85 -4.90
C ALA A 72 15.53 13.46 -3.88
N VAL A 73 15.26 12.43 -3.06
CA VAL A 73 16.23 11.90 -2.09
C VAL A 73 17.46 11.32 -2.79
N ALA A 74 17.30 10.62 -3.90
CA ALA A 74 18.42 10.09 -4.67
C ALA A 74 19.31 11.20 -5.22
N VAL A 75 18.73 12.25 -5.80
CA VAL A 75 19.47 13.41 -6.32
C VAL A 75 20.16 14.17 -5.18
N LEU A 76 19.47 14.44 -4.07
CA LEU A 76 20.03 15.10 -2.88
C LEU A 76 21.10 14.25 -2.20
N SER A 77 20.96 12.92 -2.18
CA SER A 77 21.98 12.01 -1.67
C SER A 77 23.20 11.99 -2.60
N ALA A 78 22.98 12.00 -3.91
CA ALA A 78 24.06 12.06 -4.88
C ALA A 78 24.82 13.40 -4.79
N THR A 79 24.12 14.53 -4.71
CA THR A 79 24.74 15.88 -4.67
C THR A 79 25.19 16.31 -3.28
N GLY A 80 24.37 16.05 -2.25
CA GLY A 80 24.65 16.32 -0.84
C GLY A 80 25.64 15.32 -0.24
N GLY A 81 25.58 14.05 -0.63
CA GLY A 81 26.61 13.05 -0.31
C GLY A 81 27.94 13.36 -0.99
N LEU A 82 27.94 13.86 -2.24
CA LEU A 82 29.15 14.45 -2.85
C LEU A 82 29.62 15.67 -2.05
N SER A 83 28.75 16.59 -1.67
CA SER A 83 29.15 17.80 -0.94
C SER A 83 29.70 17.48 0.45
N TYR A 84 29.13 16.50 1.16
CA TYR A 84 29.64 16.04 2.46
C TYR A 84 30.98 15.31 2.32
N THR A 85 31.15 14.47 1.30
CA THR A 85 32.43 13.78 1.03
C THR A 85 33.51 14.75 0.53
N ILE A 86 33.18 15.71 -0.35
CA ILE A 86 34.08 16.76 -0.82
C ILE A 86 34.49 17.69 0.34
N ASN A 87 33.56 18.12 1.19
CA ASN A 87 33.87 18.97 2.35
C ASN A 87 34.67 18.21 3.42
N ARG A 88 34.41 16.91 3.62
CA ARG A 88 35.22 16.09 4.53
C ARG A 88 36.60 15.78 3.95
N ALA A 89 36.71 15.56 2.64
CA ALA A 89 37.99 15.37 1.94
C ALA A 89 38.82 16.65 1.94
N SER A 90 38.20 17.81 1.75
CA SER A 90 38.90 19.11 1.80
C SER A 90 39.37 19.45 3.22
N LYS A 91 38.55 19.16 4.26
CA LYS A 91 38.98 19.26 5.66
C LYS A 91 40.13 18.30 5.98
N LYS A 92 40.04 17.03 5.56
CA LYS A 92 41.12 16.04 5.73
C LYS A 92 42.40 16.45 5.00
N LYS A 93 42.31 16.99 3.78
CA LYS A 93 43.46 17.53 3.03
C LYS A 93 44.08 18.73 3.76
N ARG A 94 43.26 19.64 4.28
CA ARG A 94 43.74 20.81 5.05
C ARG A 94 44.38 20.41 6.37
N GLU A 95 43.87 19.39 7.04
CA GLU A 95 44.50 18.80 8.23
C GLU A 95 45.80 18.08 7.89
N LEU A 96 45.87 17.29 6.80
CA LEU A 96 47.10 16.66 6.33
C LEU A 96 48.16 17.70 5.93
N SER A 97 47.78 18.80 5.26
CA SER A 97 48.69 19.90 4.92
C SER A 97 49.16 20.68 6.16
N ARG A 98 48.32 20.80 7.20
CA ARG A 98 48.70 21.40 8.50
C ARG A 98 49.54 20.44 9.37
N ALA A 99 49.31 19.14 9.27
CA ALA A 99 50.11 18.12 9.95
C ALA A 99 51.50 17.99 9.31
N GLY A 100 51.59 18.04 7.97
CA GLY A 100 52.86 18.03 7.23
C GLY A 100 53.74 19.26 7.50
N THR A 101 53.17 20.40 7.87
CA THR A 101 53.93 21.61 8.26
C THR A 101 54.33 21.62 9.73
N ARG A 102 53.62 20.91 10.62
CA ARG A 102 54.02 20.75 12.04
C ARG A 102 55.01 19.61 12.29
N GLN A 103 55.20 18.70 11.33
CA GLN A 103 56.05 17.51 11.50
C GLN A 103 57.55 17.75 11.21
N ARG A 104 57.96 19.00 10.92
CA ARG A 104 59.38 19.35 10.71
C ARG A 104 60.12 19.89 11.95
N SER A 105 59.47 19.97 13.12
CA SER A 105 60.07 20.55 14.33
C SER A 105 59.88 19.74 15.61
N ARG A 106 59.73 18.41 15.53
CA ARG A 106 59.81 17.54 16.71
C ARG A 106 60.78 16.39 16.48
N SER A 107 61.95 16.56 17.08
CA SER A 107 62.94 15.52 17.36
C SER A 107 62.29 14.27 17.99
N PRO A 108 62.85 13.07 17.74
CA PRO A 108 62.30 11.82 18.24
C PRO A 108 62.68 11.64 19.71
N ARG A 109 61.79 12.02 20.63
CA ARG A 109 61.96 11.63 22.04
C ARG A 109 61.51 10.18 22.20
N LYS A 110 62.50 9.29 22.26
CA LYS A 110 62.36 7.91 22.75
C LYS A 110 61.69 7.93 24.13
N HIS A 111 60.56 7.24 24.28
CA HIS A 111 60.23 6.50 25.49
C HIS A 111 59.18 5.43 25.17
N PRO A 112 59.47 4.13 25.40
CA PRO A 112 58.48 3.08 25.31
C PRO A 112 57.74 2.98 26.64
N VAL A 113 56.41 3.06 26.63
CA VAL A 113 55.59 2.56 27.73
C VAL A 113 54.59 1.58 27.16
N ARG A 114 54.75 0.34 27.64
CA ARG A 114 54.08 -0.90 27.25
C ARG A 114 52.55 -0.86 27.34
N PRO A 115 51.87 -1.79 26.64
CA PRO A 115 50.42 -1.91 26.61
C PRO A 115 49.91 -2.55 27.90
N ARG A 116 48.71 -2.17 28.35
CA ARG A 116 47.97 -2.92 29.37
C ARG A 116 46.62 -3.33 28.81
N SER A 117 46.62 -4.55 28.26
CA SER A 117 45.42 -5.37 28.08
C SER A 117 44.86 -5.75 29.45
N VAL A 118 43.62 -5.41 29.78
CA VAL A 118 42.86 -6.21 30.75
C VAL A 118 41.35 -6.21 30.43
N ARG A 119 40.87 -7.44 30.20
CA ARG A 119 39.57 -8.03 30.58
C ARG A 119 38.28 -7.61 29.89
N SER A 120 37.81 -8.58 29.11
CA SER A 120 36.41 -8.96 29.00
C SER A 120 35.71 -9.04 30.36
N LYS A 121 34.42 -8.67 30.38
CA LYS A 121 33.39 -9.40 31.12
C LYS A 121 32.07 -9.33 30.36
N HIS A 122 31.84 -10.39 29.62
CA HIS A 122 30.58 -11.11 29.51
C HIS A 122 29.59 -10.81 30.67
N ARG A 123 28.37 -10.37 30.35
CA ARG A 123 27.19 -10.72 31.16
C ARG A 123 25.93 -10.74 30.29
N TYR A 124 25.61 -11.96 29.87
CA TYR A 124 24.25 -12.44 29.64
C TYR A 124 23.43 -12.32 30.94
N ARG A 125 22.19 -11.88 30.85
CA ARG A 125 21.08 -12.23 31.75
C ARG A 125 19.80 -11.93 30.95
N LYS A 126 19.24 -12.95 30.31
CA LYS A 126 18.07 -13.72 30.78
C LYS A 126 16.93 -12.79 31.15
#